data_AF-A0AAV9XY56-F1
#
_entry.id   AF-A0AAV9XY56-F1
#
_cell.length_a   1.000
_cell.length_b   1.000
_cell.length_c   1.000
_cell.angle_alpha   90.00
_cell.angle_beta   90.00
_cell.angle_gamma   90.00
#
_symmetry.space_group_name_H-M   'P 1'
#
loop_
_entity.id
_entity.type
_entity.pdbx_description
1 polymer ?
#
loop_
_entity_poly.entity_id
_entity_poly.type
_entity_poly.pdbx_seq_one_letter_code
_entity_poly.pdbx_strand_id
1 'polypeptide(L)'
;MENLDHSLGKICNYSAPGTVFGTLDICSNFFGNSEKEQGLIEEIAVNHLEKFSMLVPIKNLDQNMDLTFWSVVSKYGRVNDENCSETQEEKLFKYMDPFLGINFVLKASILEIVDIEKFSEFKHSKLSLFRKELENRFLDKHLLYFKNNEIFSNESQGHDNFECLDLTDFNTPIRRTIIYDSELLPKISMNNNETLLVIRSSASLKLPSKKTGVWNSEWRFEFTDEKKSEELIWKGKVHLHCYSSEDGNSHLVHAKDDIRINIVSKNHSQDQLINSPLLFSKESSESISSCERRIQQELNEQLIEFKDDRIKKLRRLMPINPVKFNWEEFCTSIQEPLNETIIKSINLGS
;
A
#
# COMPACT_ATOMS: atom_id res chain seq x y z
N MET A 1 8.30 1.16 30.18
CA MET A 1 8.74 0.91 28.80
C MET A 1 7.84 -0.12 28.13
N GLU A 2 7.68 -1.35 28.66
CA GLU A 2 6.84 -2.39 28.01
C GLU A 2 5.40 -1.96 27.61
N ASN A 3 4.71 -1.18 28.45
CA ASN A 3 3.38 -0.65 28.11
C ASN A 3 3.39 0.42 27.02
N LEU A 4 4.49 1.16 26.90
CA LEU A 4 4.68 2.21 25.89
C LEU A 4 5.06 1.58 24.55
N ASP A 5 5.91 0.56 24.57
CA ASP A 5 6.33 -0.22 23.40
C ASP A 5 5.10 -0.87 22.72
N HIS A 6 4.24 -1.50 23.52
CA HIS A 6 3.01 -2.12 23.03
C HIS A 6 1.98 -1.09 22.51
N SER A 7 1.92 0.10 23.11
CA SER A 7 1.00 1.15 22.68
C SER A 7 1.47 1.81 21.37
N LEU A 8 2.77 2.09 21.25
CA LEU A 8 3.38 2.65 20.04
C LEU A 8 3.24 1.68 18.87
N GLY A 9 3.57 0.41 19.08
CA GLY A 9 3.39 -0.63 18.06
C GLY A 9 1.95 -0.72 17.57
N LYS A 10 0.96 -0.61 18.46
CA LYS A 10 -0.46 -0.55 18.07
C LYS A 10 -0.79 0.70 17.26
N ILE A 11 -0.40 1.89 17.72
CA ILE A 11 -0.68 3.15 17.01
C ILE A 11 -0.15 3.08 15.58
N CYS A 12 1.11 2.69 15.44
CA CYS A 12 1.77 2.58 14.14
C CYS A 12 1.17 1.49 13.26
N ASN A 13 0.78 0.34 13.82
CA ASN A 13 0.12 -0.72 13.06
C ASN A 13 -1.24 -0.30 12.46
N TYR A 14 -1.91 0.69 13.04
CA TYR A 14 -3.17 1.23 12.53
C TYR A 14 -3.02 2.56 11.79
N SER A 15 -1.79 3.08 11.66
CA SER A 15 -1.50 4.27 10.87
C SER A 15 -1.86 4.07 9.40
N ALA A 16 -2.24 5.18 8.75
CA ALA A 16 -2.42 5.22 7.30
C ALA A 16 -1.07 5.04 6.57
N PRO A 17 -1.09 4.62 5.29
CA PRO A 17 0.13 4.45 4.52
C PRO A 17 1.00 5.71 4.54
N GLY A 18 2.30 5.55 4.77
CA GLY A 18 3.27 6.65 4.89
C GLY A 18 3.17 7.52 6.15
N THR A 19 2.05 7.55 6.88
CA THR A 19 1.89 8.42 8.06
C THR A 19 2.68 7.95 9.29
N VAL A 20 3.11 6.67 9.30
CA VAL A 20 3.90 6.11 10.39
C VAL A 20 5.21 6.88 10.58
N PHE A 21 5.84 7.34 9.49
CA PHE A 21 7.16 7.99 9.55
C PHE A 21 7.11 9.31 10.30
N GLY A 22 6.05 10.11 10.10
CA GLY A 22 5.84 11.32 10.90
C GLY A 22 5.57 11.01 12.37
N THR A 23 4.91 9.88 12.68
CA THR A 23 4.69 9.46 14.07
C THR A 23 6.01 9.00 14.71
N LEU A 24 6.80 8.20 13.99
CA LEU A 24 8.10 7.70 14.45
C LEU A 24 9.11 8.83 14.63
N ASP A 25 9.11 9.84 13.77
CA ASP A 25 9.96 11.04 13.89
C ASP A 25 9.59 11.89 15.12
N ILE A 26 8.30 12.08 15.39
CA ILE A 26 7.87 12.73 16.64
C ILE A 26 8.30 11.89 17.84
N CYS A 27 8.11 10.58 17.77
CA CYS A 27 8.46 9.65 18.83
C CYS A 27 9.97 9.61 19.10
N SER A 28 10.83 9.59 18.08
CA SER A 28 12.29 9.57 18.24
C SER A 28 12.80 10.79 19.01
N ASN A 29 12.11 11.92 18.95
CA ASN A 29 12.41 13.10 19.78
C ASN A 29 12.05 12.93 21.27
N PHE A 30 11.15 12.01 21.60
CA PHE A 30 10.72 11.73 22.99
C PHE A 30 11.43 10.51 23.59
N PHE A 31 11.79 9.53 22.77
CA PHE A 31 12.56 8.35 23.17
C PHE A 31 14.05 8.70 23.22
N GLY A 32 14.81 8.07 24.12
CA GLY A 32 16.25 8.28 24.16
C GLY A 32 16.93 7.71 22.91
N ASN A 33 18.20 8.05 22.70
CA ASN A 33 19.03 7.40 21.69
C ASN A 33 19.49 5.99 22.13
N SER A 34 18.66 5.24 22.86
CA SER A 34 19.04 3.88 23.24
C SER A 34 18.89 2.94 22.05
N GLU A 35 19.84 2.01 21.91
CA GLU A 35 19.81 1.00 20.83
C GLU A 35 18.53 0.17 20.82
N LYS A 36 17.96 -0.08 22.00
CA LYS A 36 16.69 -0.81 22.16
C LYS A 36 15.51 -0.04 21.54
N GLU A 37 15.46 1.27 21.74
CA GLU A 37 14.39 2.12 21.19
C GLU A 37 14.52 2.25 19.67
N GLN A 38 15.75 2.41 19.16
CA GLN A 38 16.02 2.42 17.72
C GLN A 38 15.63 1.10 17.05
N GLY A 39 15.96 -0.05 17.67
CA GLY A 39 15.55 -1.36 17.17
C GLY A 39 14.03 -1.56 17.12
N LEU A 40 13.28 -0.97 18.06
CA LEU A 40 11.81 -1.00 18.05
C LEU A 40 11.25 -0.11 16.93
N ILE A 41 11.78 1.10 16.75
CA ILE A 41 11.38 2.02 15.68
C ILE A 41 11.56 1.36 14.31
N GLU A 42 12.71 0.73 14.08
CA GLU A 42 13.02 0.02 12.83
C GLU A 42 12.05 -1.15 12.59
N GLU A 43 11.71 -1.93 13.61
CA GLU A 43 10.75 -3.02 13.49
C GLU A 43 9.34 -2.52 13.14
N ILE A 44 8.89 -1.46 13.81
CA ILE A 44 7.59 -0.84 13.52
C ILE A 44 7.56 -0.29 12.08
N ALA A 45 8.63 0.38 11.66
CA ALA A 45 8.76 0.91 10.30
C ALA A 45 8.69 -0.22 9.26
N VAL A 46 9.45 -1.31 9.44
CA VAL A 46 9.43 -2.46 8.53
C VAL A 46 8.05 -3.10 8.47
N ASN A 47 7.40 -3.32 9.61
CA ASN A 47 6.08 -3.94 9.67
C ASN A 47 5.04 -3.10 8.91
N HIS A 48 5.15 -1.77 9.00
CA HIS A 48 4.29 -0.85 8.26
C HIS A 48 4.55 -0.91 6.75
N LEU A 49 5.82 -0.91 6.34
CA LEU A 49 6.21 -1.04 4.94
C LEU A 49 5.69 -2.37 4.34
N GLU A 50 5.90 -3.48 5.04
CA GLU A 50 5.47 -4.81 4.60
C GLU A 50 3.95 -4.95 4.55
N LYS A 51 3.22 -4.36 5.50
CA LYS A 51 1.75 -4.38 5.55
C LYS A 51 1.14 -3.79 4.27
N PHE A 52 1.71 -2.69 3.80
CA PHE A 52 1.20 -1.96 2.63
C PHE A 52 1.95 -2.30 1.33
N SER A 53 2.90 -3.24 1.37
CA SER A 53 3.81 -3.52 0.26
C SER A 53 4.42 -2.23 -0.30
N MET A 54 4.94 -1.36 0.56
CA MET A 54 5.33 0.00 0.17
C MET A 54 6.51 0.01 -0.80
N LEU A 55 6.53 1.05 -1.64
CA LEU A 55 7.60 1.27 -2.60
C LEU A 55 8.77 1.99 -1.93
N VAL A 56 9.99 1.52 -2.19
CA VAL A 56 11.23 2.17 -1.74
C VAL A 56 12.11 2.51 -2.94
N PRO A 57 12.70 3.72 -2.99
CA PRO A 57 13.59 4.12 -4.05
C PRO A 57 14.97 3.47 -3.86
N ILE A 58 15.47 2.84 -4.93
CA ILE A 58 16.84 2.33 -5.02
C ILE A 58 17.60 3.28 -5.94
N LYS A 59 18.50 4.08 -5.34
CA LYS A 59 19.38 5.00 -6.05
C LYS A 59 20.69 4.30 -6.42
N ASN A 60 21.37 4.78 -7.46
CA ASN A 60 22.76 4.43 -7.80
C ASN A 60 23.03 2.94 -8.08
N LEU A 61 22.06 2.22 -8.67
CA LEU A 61 22.25 0.83 -9.14
C LEU A 61 23.36 0.71 -10.20
N ASP A 62 23.58 1.77 -10.98
CA ASP A 62 24.72 1.95 -11.87
C ASP A 62 25.34 3.32 -11.60
N GLN A 63 26.61 3.35 -11.19
CA GLN A 63 27.33 4.61 -10.89
C GLN A 63 27.40 5.56 -12.10
N ASN A 64 27.14 5.05 -13.31
CA ASN A 64 27.18 5.83 -14.54
C ASN A 64 25.83 6.42 -14.96
N MET A 65 24.74 6.09 -14.25
CA MET A 65 23.40 6.60 -14.57
C MET A 65 22.70 7.09 -13.30
N ASP A 66 22.31 8.37 -13.31
CA ASP A 66 21.46 8.98 -12.28
C ASP A 66 19.99 8.53 -12.47
N LEU A 67 19.76 7.23 -12.28
CA LEU A 67 18.46 6.58 -12.39
C LEU A 67 18.00 6.10 -11.02
N THR A 68 16.77 6.44 -10.66
CA THR A 68 16.09 5.90 -9.49
C THR A 68 15.19 4.75 -9.91
N PHE A 69 15.43 3.56 -9.35
CA PHE A 69 14.54 2.41 -9.47
C PHE A 69 13.62 2.33 -8.26
N TRP A 70 12.47 1.68 -8.40
CA TRP A 70 11.55 1.44 -7.28
C TRP A 70 11.41 -0.05 -7.04
N SER A 71 11.62 -0.47 -5.79
CA SER A 71 11.35 -1.84 -5.34
C SER A 71 10.20 -1.88 -4.34
N VAL A 72 9.72 -3.08 -4.03
CA VAL A 72 8.56 -3.33 -3.16
C VAL A 72 9.03 -4.02 -1.89
N VAL A 73 8.84 -3.38 -0.75
CA VAL A 73 9.08 -3.99 0.56
C VAL A 73 7.88 -4.86 0.90
N SER A 74 8.05 -6.18 0.87
CA SER A 74 7.00 -7.14 1.23
C SER A 74 7.52 -8.17 2.21
N LYS A 75 6.62 -8.67 3.08
CA LYS A 75 6.94 -9.76 4.02
C LYS A 75 7.50 -11.01 3.35
N TYR A 76 7.16 -11.24 2.09
CA TYR A 76 7.67 -12.37 1.31
C TYR A 76 9.08 -12.10 0.81
N GLY A 77 9.40 -10.88 0.39
CA GLY A 77 10.73 -10.51 -0.11
C GLY A 77 11.83 -10.50 0.95
N ARG A 78 11.48 -10.52 2.24
CA ARG A 78 12.45 -10.46 3.35
C ARG A 78 13.41 -11.66 3.34
N VAL A 79 14.70 -11.39 3.28
CA VAL A 79 15.76 -12.40 3.39
C VAL A 79 16.14 -12.49 4.86
N ASN A 80 15.95 -13.66 5.47
CA ASN A 80 16.39 -13.89 6.84
C ASN A 80 17.87 -14.25 6.79
N ASP A 81 18.75 -13.31 7.16
CA ASP A 81 20.12 -13.67 7.48
C ASP A 81 20.10 -14.34 8.85
N GLU A 82 20.27 -15.68 8.89
CA GLU A 82 20.54 -16.44 10.12
C GLU A 82 21.82 -15.96 10.83
N ASN A 83 22.59 -15.07 10.18
CA ASN A 83 23.83 -14.47 10.65
C ASN A 83 23.76 -12.96 10.93
N CYS A 84 22.57 -12.33 11.02
CA CYS A 84 22.47 -11.02 11.67
C CYS A 84 22.68 -11.24 13.17
N SER A 85 23.95 -11.31 13.54
CA SER A 85 24.51 -11.50 14.87
C SER A 85 23.78 -10.69 15.92
N GLU A 86 23.55 -11.32 17.08
CA GLU A 86 23.07 -10.73 18.34
C GLU A 86 23.96 -9.58 18.87
N THR A 87 25.03 -9.21 18.17
CA THR A 87 25.82 -8.01 18.41
C THR A 87 25.12 -6.81 17.76
N GLN A 88 24.26 -6.23 18.58
CA GLN A 88 23.60 -4.93 18.47
C GLN A 88 24.53 -3.87 17.91
N GLU A 89 24.11 -3.18 16.84
CA GLU A 89 24.38 -1.75 16.69
C GLU A 89 23.31 -1.07 15.84
N GLU A 90 22.74 -1.70 14.80
CA GLU A 90 21.52 -1.20 14.12
C GLU A 90 20.68 -2.36 13.52
N LYS A 91 19.36 -2.35 13.73
CA LYS A 91 18.46 -3.40 13.20
C LYS A 91 18.13 -3.11 11.74
N LEU A 92 18.88 -3.72 10.82
CA LEU A 92 18.69 -3.59 9.38
C LEU A 92 17.93 -4.78 8.80
N PHE A 93 17.23 -4.56 7.69
CA PHE A 93 16.41 -5.59 7.06
C PHE A 93 16.77 -5.77 5.59
N LYS A 94 17.01 -7.02 5.19
CA LYS A 94 17.40 -7.38 3.82
C LYS A 94 16.18 -7.86 3.03
N TYR A 95 16.06 -7.39 1.80
CA TYR A 95 14.95 -7.72 0.89
C TYR A 95 15.47 -8.09 -0.49
N MET A 96 14.76 -8.99 -1.17
CA MET A 96 15.07 -9.45 -2.53
C MET A 96 14.20 -8.74 -3.58
N ASP A 97 14.82 -8.28 -4.67
CA ASP A 97 14.14 -7.89 -5.90
C ASP A 97 14.59 -8.82 -7.05
N PRO A 98 13.79 -9.85 -7.39
CA PRO A 98 14.09 -10.81 -8.46
C PRO A 98 14.25 -10.20 -9.85
N PHE A 99 13.55 -9.09 -10.14
CA PHE A 99 13.60 -8.47 -11.45
C PHE A 99 14.92 -7.72 -11.64
N LEU A 100 15.42 -7.07 -10.59
CA LEU A 100 16.72 -6.40 -10.60
C LEU A 100 17.89 -7.36 -10.33
N GLY A 101 17.62 -8.57 -9.83
CA GLY A 101 18.65 -9.54 -9.47
C GLY A 101 19.50 -9.09 -8.27
N ILE A 102 18.89 -8.38 -7.33
CA ILE A 102 19.57 -7.80 -6.17
C ILE A 102 18.88 -8.17 -4.86
N ASN A 103 19.67 -8.26 -3.81
CA ASN A 103 19.23 -8.05 -2.45
C ASN A 103 19.62 -6.64 -2.03
N PHE A 104 18.76 -5.96 -1.27
CA PHE A 104 19.07 -4.65 -0.72
C PHE A 104 18.82 -4.64 0.78
N VAL A 105 19.67 -3.91 1.51
CA VAL A 105 19.56 -3.71 2.95
C VAL A 105 18.91 -2.36 3.20
N LEU A 106 17.82 -2.38 3.96
CA LEU A 106 16.96 -1.22 4.23
C LEU A 106 17.08 -0.80 5.71
N LYS A 107 17.34 0.49 5.92
CA LYS A 107 17.06 1.19 7.17
C LYS A 107 15.66 1.81 7.05
N ALA A 108 14.68 1.15 7.64
CA ALA A 108 13.28 1.36 7.33
C ALA A 108 12.73 2.67 7.91
N SER A 109 13.22 3.10 9.07
CA SER A 109 12.77 4.35 9.72
C SER A 109 12.94 5.59 8.83
N ILE A 110 13.99 5.61 8.02
CA ILE A 110 14.34 6.73 7.12
C ILE A 110 14.27 6.37 5.63
N LEU A 111 13.81 5.16 5.29
CA LEU A 111 13.68 4.64 3.92
C LEU A 111 15.00 4.68 3.12
N GLU A 112 16.12 4.43 3.79
CA GLU A 112 17.45 4.45 3.18
C GLU A 112 17.92 3.04 2.81
N ILE A 113 18.43 2.91 1.59
CA ILE A 113 19.11 1.70 1.13
C ILE A 113 20.58 1.80 1.54
N VAL A 114 20.98 0.97 2.49
CA VAL A 114 22.33 0.96 3.09
C VAL A 114 23.31 0.16 2.24
N ASP A 115 22.84 -0.95 1.66
CA ASP A 115 23.68 -1.85 0.86
C ASP A 115 22.87 -2.54 -0.24
N ILE A 116 23.55 -2.94 -1.32
CA ILE A 116 22.98 -3.65 -2.46
C ILE A 116 23.94 -4.77 -2.89
N GLU A 117 23.46 -6.00 -2.79
CA GLU A 117 24.19 -7.18 -3.23
C GLU A 117 23.53 -7.78 -4.47
N LYS A 118 24.29 -7.97 -5.56
CA LYS A 118 23.81 -8.76 -6.69
C LYS A 118 23.83 -10.24 -6.33
N PHE A 119 22.74 -10.96 -6.61
CA PHE A 119 22.75 -12.41 -6.52
C PHE A 119 22.73 -13.02 -7.92
N SER A 120 23.42 -14.15 -8.08
CA SER A 120 23.34 -14.90 -9.32
C SER A 120 21.93 -15.47 -9.45
N GLU A 121 21.17 -15.02 -10.46
CA GLU A 121 19.91 -15.68 -10.80
C GLU A 121 20.16 -17.19 -10.98
N PHE A 122 19.33 -18.00 -10.33
CA PHE A 122 19.35 -19.44 -10.56
C PHE A 122 19.07 -19.72 -12.04
N LYS A 123 19.75 -20.76 -12.56
CA LYS A 123 19.72 -21.22 -13.96
C LYS A 123 18.29 -21.30 -14.51
N HIS A 124 18.17 -21.26 -15.85
CA HIS A 124 16.98 -21.44 -16.71
C HIS A 124 16.03 -22.60 -16.34
N SER A 125 15.48 -22.61 -15.13
CA SER A 125 14.45 -23.52 -14.69
C SER A 125 13.15 -23.20 -15.40
N LYS A 126 12.25 -24.18 -15.48
CA LYS A 126 10.93 -23.96 -16.06
C LYS A 126 10.22 -22.83 -15.30
N LEU A 127 10.25 -22.83 -13.98
CA LEU A 127 9.56 -21.85 -13.14
C LEU A 127 10.12 -20.43 -13.31
N SER A 128 11.45 -20.27 -13.41
CA SER A 128 12.07 -18.96 -13.67
C SER A 128 11.64 -18.34 -15.01
N LEU A 129 11.36 -19.16 -16.04
CA LEU A 129 10.83 -18.67 -17.31
C LEU A 129 9.40 -18.13 -17.15
N PHE A 130 8.53 -18.79 -16.38
CA PHE A 130 7.20 -18.27 -16.07
C PHE A 130 7.27 -16.94 -15.31
N ARG A 131 8.15 -16.85 -14.30
CA ARG A 131 8.39 -15.60 -13.56
C ARG A 131 8.80 -14.48 -14.51
N LYS A 132 9.86 -14.66 -15.30
CA LYS A 132 10.40 -13.63 -16.21
C LYS A 132 9.38 -13.17 -17.25
N GLU A 133 8.60 -14.09 -17.82
CA GLU A 133 7.54 -13.72 -18.76
C GLU A 133 6.43 -12.90 -18.09
N LEU A 134 6.03 -13.24 -16.86
CA LEU A 134 5.08 -12.41 -16.10
C LEU A 134 5.67 -11.04 -15.75
N GLU A 135 6.95 -10.95 -15.36
CA GLU A 135 7.62 -9.69 -15.05
C GLU A 135 7.60 -8.76 -16.26
N ASN A 136 7.91 -9.28 -17.45
CA ASN A 136 7.85 -8.54 -18.70
C ASN A 136 6.43 -8.03 -19.02
N ARG A 137 5.39 -8.82 -18.70
CA ARG A 137 3.98 -8.42 -18.92
C ARG A 137 3.53 -7.31 -17.97
N PHE A 138 3.99 -7.34 -16.73
CA PHE A 138 3.63 -6.36 -15.71
C PHE A 138 4.59 -5.18 -15.61
N LEU A 139 5.59 -5.12 -16.49
CA LEU A 139 6.59 -4.07 -16.49
C LEU A 139 5.97 -2.70 -16.78
N ASP A 140 6.02 -1.82 -15.79
CA ASP A 140 5.67 -0.41 -15.98
C ASP A 140 6.86 0.33 -16.57
N LYS A 141 6.81 0.57 -17.88
CA LYS A 141 7.88 1.25 -18.63
C LYS A 141 8.07 2.70 -18.18
N HIS A 142 7.06 3.34 -17.57
CA HIS A 142 7.18 4.72 -17.09
C HIS A 142 8.09 4.84 -15.86
N LEU A 143 8.28 3.76 -15.09
CA LEU A 143 9.16 3.76 -13.91
C LEU A 143 10.62 3.44 -14.22
N LEU A 144 10.94 2.89 -15.40
CA LEU A 144 12.31 2.53 -15.77
C LEU A 144 13.17 3.72 -16.21
N TYR A 145 12.55 4.88 -16.47
CA TYR A 145 13.20 6.04 -17.08
C TYR A 145 12.92 7.33 -16.32
N PHE A 146 13.02 7.31 -14.99
CA PHE A 146 13.04 8.56 -14.24
C PHE A 146 14.45 9.15 -14.28
N LYS A 147 14.69 9.98 -15.30
CA LYS A 147 15.85 10.87 -15.34
C LYS A 147 15.51 12.05 -14.44
N ASN A 148 16.35 12.34 -13.44
CA ASN A 148 16.27 13.61 -12.72
C ASN A 148 16.29 14.73 -13.77
N ASN A 149 15.16 15.43 -13.95
CA ASN A 149 15.18 16.66 -14.72
C ASN A 149 15.96 17.67 -13.89
N GLU A 150 17.06 18.17 -14.46
CA GLU A 150 17.87 19.23 -13.90
C GLU A 150 17.00 20.44 -13.53
N ILE A 151 16.75 20.64 -12.23
CA ILE A 151 16.41 21.94 -11.68
C ILE A 151 17.67 22.45 -10.99
N PHE A 152 18.61 22.92 -11.80
CA PHE A 152 19.67 23.81 -11.34
C PHE A 152 19.34 25.23 -11.77
N SER A 153 18.85 26.02 -10.82
CA SER A 153 19.17 27.45 -10.66
C SER A 153 18.46 27.94 -9.39
N ASN A 154 19.03 28.66 -8.44
CA ASN A 154 20.39 29.07 -8.10
C ASN A 154 20.25 29.68 -6.68
N GLU A 155 21.28 29.53 -5.85
CA GLU A 155 21.57 30.32 -4.64
C GLU A 155 20.59 30.25 -3.45
N SER A 156 20.95 29.51 -2.39
CA SER A 156 21.41 30.10 -1.12
C SER A 156 21.69 29.01 -0.06
N GLN A 157 22.45 29.41 0.95
CA GLN A 157 23.28 28.62 1.86
C GLN A 157 22.52 27.73 2.86
N GLY A 158 23.11 26.56 3.13
CA GLY A 158 23.24 25.99 4.48
C GLY A 158 21.97 25.55 5.20
N HIS A 159 21.60 24.28 5.03
CA HIS A 159 21.26 23.37 6.13
C HIS A 159 21.20 21.93 5.58
N ASP A 160 22.07 21.06 6.08
CA ASP A 160 21.89 19.61 6.00
C ASP A 160 20.59 19.26 6.73
N ASN A 161 19.58 18.85 5.96
CA ASN A 161 18.49 17.97 6.36
C ASN A 161 17.84 17.50 5.06
N PHE A 162 17.50 16.22 4.98
CA PHE A 162 16.80 15.62 3.85
C PHE A 162 15.55 16.44 3.49
N GLU A 163 15.67 17.33 2.50
CA GLU A 163 14.51 17.85 1.79
C GLU A 163 13.89 16.65 1.08
N CYS A 164 12.92 16.07 1.79
CA CYS A 164 11.76 15.34 1.31
C CYS A 164 11.86 15.00 -0.18
N LEU A 165 12.05 13.72 -0.51
CA LEU A 165 11.69 13.19 -1.83
C LEU A 165 10.34 13.79 -2.21
N ASP A 166 10.35 14.76 -3.13
CA ASP A 166 9.16 15.52 -3.45
C ASP A 166 8.30 14.67 -4.38
N LEU A 167 7.56 13.75 -3.76
CA LEU A 167 6.62 12.85 -4.41
C LEU A 167 5.43 13.63 -5.04
N THR A 168 5.46 14.97 -5.03
CA THR A 168 4.48 15.84 -5.69
C THR A 168 4.61 15.86 -7.21
N ASP A 169 5.78 15.53 -7.78
CA ASP A 169 5.98 15.43 -9.24
C ASP A 169 5.14 14.30 -9.88
N PHE A 170 4.67 13.36 -9.07
CA PHE A 170 3.81 12.28 -9.53
C PHE A 170 2.35 12.73 -9.66
N ASN A 171 1.98 13.14 -10.87
CA ASN A 171 0.57 13.27 -11.26
C ASN A 171 -0.16 11.90 -11.32
N THR A 172 0.59 10.81 -11.42
CA THR A 172 0.09 9.42 -11.43
C THR A 172 0.75 8.61 -10.32
N PRO A 173 0.03 7.73 -9.60
CA PRO A 173 0.62 6.87 -8.58
C PRO A 173 1.80 6.06 -9.13
N ILE A 174 2.87 5.93 -8.35
CA ILE A 174 4.01 5.06 -8.67
C ILE A 174 3.52 3.61 -8.55
N ARG A 175 3.80 2.76 -9.55
CA ARG A 175 3.32 1.37 -9.61
C ARG A 175 4.43 0.37 -9.88
N ARG A 176 4.65 -0.57 -8.97
CA ARG A 176 5.62 -1.65 -9.17
C ARG A 176 4.97 -3.00 -8.98
N THR A 177 5.36 -3.95 -9.83
CA THR A 177 5.05 -5.36 -9.66
C THR A 177 6.35 -6.12 -9.41
N ILE A 178 6.38 -6.92 -8.34
CA ILE A 178 7.45 -7.90 -8.10
C ILE A 178 6.84 -9.29 -8.17
N ILE A 179 7.60 -10.21 -8.75
CA ILE A 179 7.18 -11.60 -8.90
C ILE A 179 8.24 -12.48 -8.27
N TYR A 180 7.81 -13.28 -7.31
CA TYR A 180 8.65 -14.28 -6.69
C TYR A 180 8.28 -15.66 -7.21
N ASP A 181 9.27 -16.53 -7.22
CA ASP A 181 9.07 -17.95 -7.43
C ASP A 181 9.62 -18.74 -6.23
N SER A 182 9.14 -19.96 -6.05
CA SER A 182 9.52 -20.81 -4.92
C SER A 182 10.95 -21.35 -5.00
N GLU A 183 11.63 -21.24 -6.14
CA GLU A 183 13.06 -21.58 -6.22
C GLU A 183 13.92 -20.48 -5.60
N LEU A 184 13.56 -19.21 -5.82
CA LEU A 184 14.19 -18.05 -5.20
C LEU A 184 13.82 -17.90 -3.72
N LEU A 185 12.55 -18.13 -3.38
CA LEU A 185 12.04 -17.99 -2.01
C LEU A 185 11.25 -19.23 -1.60
N PRO A 186 11.91 -20.30 -1.12
CA PRO A 186 11.24 -21.55 -0.74
C PRO A 186 10.08 -21.38 0.24
N LYS A 187 10.14 -20.38 1.13
CA LYS A 187 9.08 -20.05 2.09
C LYS A 187 7.72 -19.68 1.48
N ILE A 188 7.68 -19.35 0.17
CA ILE A 188 6.41 -19.09 -0.51
C ILE A 188 5.75 -20.37 -1.00
N SER A 189 6.46 -21.50 -1.07
CA SER A 189 5.86 -22.78 -1.47
C SER A 189 4.84 -23.24 -0.43
N MET A 190 3.69 -23.72 -0.90
CA MET A 190 2.71 -24.44 -0.07
C MET A 190 2.72 -25.91 -0.48
N ASN A 191 2.78 -26.82 0.50
CA ASN A 191 2.78 -28.27 0.27
C ASN A 191 3.89 -28.77 -0.67
N ASN A 192 5.04 -28.07 -0.69
CA ASN A 192 6.17 -28.33 -1.60
C ASN A 192 5.84 -28.19 -3.10
N ASN A 193 4.76 -27.50 -3.45
CA ASN A 193 4.43 -27.19 -4.85
C ASN A 193 5.26 -26.02 -5.37
N GLU A 194 5.65 -26.09 -6.65
CA GLU A 194 6.19 -24.93 -7.36
C GLU A 194 5.15 -23.80 -7.31
N THR A 195 5.57 -22.60 -6.90
CA THR A 195 4.66 -21.50 -6.62
C THR A 195 5.17 -20.21 -7.24
N LEU A 196 4.26 -19.43 -7.83
CA LEU A 196 4.48 -18.05 -8.23
C LEU A 196 3.68 -17.12 -7.32
N LEU A 197 4.30 -16.01 -6.94
CA LEU A 197 3.68 -14.96 -6.14
C LEU A 197 3.88 -13.62 -6.83
N VAL A 198 2.79 -13.00 -7.27
CA VAL A 198 2.79 -11.67 -7.85
C VAL A 198 2.34 -10.68 -6.77
N ILE A 199 3.17 -9.66 -6.51
CA ILE A 199 2.84 -8.55 -5.61
C ILE A 199 2.80 -7.28 -6.44
N ARG A 200 1.64 -6.65 -6.54
CA ARG A 200 1.46 -5.36 -7.21
C ARG A 200 1.23 -4.32 -6.15
N SER A 201 2.01 -3.25 -6.20
CA SER A 201 1.89 -2.12 -5.30
C SER A 201 1.80 -0.83 -6.08
N SER A 202 0.86 0.02 -5.69
CA SER A 202 0.64 1.34 -6.25
C SER A 202 0.50 2.31 -5.10
N ALA A 203 1.39 3.30 -5.02
CA ALA A 203 1.38 4.30 -3.95
C ALA A 203 1.28 5.71 -4.52
N SER A 204 0.45 6.53 -3.88
CA SER A 204 0.46 7.98 -4.02
C SER A 204 0.74 8.57 -2.65
N LEU A 205 1.97 9.04 -2.47
CA LEU A 205 2.47 9.59 -1.22
C LEU A 205 2.72 11.07 -1.42
N LYS A 206 1.65 11.87 -1.57
CA LYS A 206 1.79 13.32 -1.67
C LYS A 206 1.92 13.89 -0.25
N LEU A 207 3.13 13.81 0.32
CA LEU A 207 3.41 14.25 1.70
C LEU A 207 2.99 15.71 1.94
N PRO A 208 3.22 16.67 1.01
CA PRO A 208 2.76 18.05 1.19
C PRO A 208 1.23 18.19 1.15
N SER A 209 0.53 17.30 0.44
CA SER A 209 -0.92 17.41 0.24
C SER A 209 -1.73 16.69 1.32
N LYS A 210 -1.14 16.31 2.47
CA LYS A 210 -1.86 15.70 3.60
C LYS A 210 -2.73 14.47 3.22
N LYS A 211 -2.42 13.84 2.07
CA LYS A 211 -3.20 12.76 1.46
C LYS A 211 -2.26 11.64 1.07
N THR A 212 -2.62 10.43 1.45
CA THR A 212 -1.89 9.23 1.04
C THR A 212 -2.86 8.16 0.55
N GLY A 213 -2.39 7.35 -0.38
CA GLY A 213 -3.18 6.26 -0.92
C GLY A 213 -2.28 5.11 -1.33
N VAL A 214 -2.62 3.90 -0.90
CA VAL A 214 -1.96 2.67 -1.36
C VAL A 214 -2.99 1.69 -1.83
N TRP A 215 -2.75 1.12 -3.01
CA TRP A 215 -3.37 -0.08 -3.52
C TRP A 215 -2.32 -1.18 -3.56
N ASN A 216 -2.57 -2.29 -2.88
CA ASN A 216 -1.75 -3.48 -2.98
C ASN A 216 -2.61 -4.70 -3.33
N SER A 217 -2.08 -5.56 -4.19
CA SER A 217 -2.66 -6.86 -4.47
C SER A 217 -1.59 -7.94 -4.45
N GLU A 218 -1.98 -9.09 -3.95
CA GLU A 218 -1.15 -10.28 -3.89
C GLU A 218 -1.88 -11.41 -4.61
N TRP A 219 -1.20 -12.06 -5.54
CA TRP A 219 -1.74 -13.17 -6.31
C TRP A 219 -0.78 -14.34 -6.21
N ARG A 220 -1.31 -15.51 -5.83
CA ARG A 220 -0.56 -16.75 -5.66
C ARG A 220 -1.07 -17.79 -6.64
N PHE A 221 -0.14 -18.47 -7.29
CA PHE A 221 -0.40 -19.60 -8.17
C PHE A 221 0.46 -20.78 -7.75
N GLU A 222 -0.16 -21.95 -7.62
CA GLU A 222 0.52 -23.19 -7.27
C GLU A 222 0.43 -24.14 -8.46
N PHE A 223 1.57 -24.63 -8.93
CA PHE A 223 1.62 -25.72 -9.90
C PHE A 223 1.37 -27.02 -9.15
N THR A 224 0.17 -27.58 -9.32
CA THR A 224 -0.21 -28.86 -8.73
C THR A 224 0.04 -29.99 -9.73
N ASP A 225 0.68 -31.07 -9.28
CA ASP A 225 0.88 -32.30 -10.08
C ASP A 225 -0.41 -33.09 -10.34
N GLU A 226 -1.54 -32.62 -9.80
CA GLU A 226 -2.85 -33.20 -10.04
C GLU A 226 -3.26 -33.00 -11.51
N LYS A 227 -2.87 -33.96 -12.37
CA LYS A 227 -3.28 -34.11 -13.78
C LYS A 227 -4.81 -34.19 -14.01
N LYS A 228 -5.63 -33.94 -12.99
CA LYS A 228 -7.09 -34.01 -12.99
C LYS A 228 -7.77 -32.66 -12.73
N SER A 229 -7.04 -31.61 -12.37
CA SER A 229 -7.63 -30.28 -12.22
C SER A 229 -7.78 -29.63 -13.58
N GLU A 230 -8.99 -29.55 -14.15
CA GLU A 230 -9.28 -28.75 -15.36
C GLU A 230 -9.12 -27.23 -15.15
N GLU A 231 -8.64 -26.81 -13.98
CA GLU A 231 -8.54 -25.43 -13.54
C GLU A 231 -7.09 -25.05 -13.23
N LEU A 232 -6.73 -23.81 -13.57
CA LEU A 232 -5.48 -23.16 -13.19
C LEU A 232 -5.84 -21.88 -12.46
N ILE A 233 -5.77 -21.92 -11.13
CA ILE A 233 -6.36 -20.90 -10.27
C ILE A 233 -5.29 -19.99 -9.67
N TRP A 234 -5.40 -18.69 -9.95
CA TRP A 234 -4.80 -17.65 -9.12
C TRP A 234 -5.68 -17.40 -7.90
N LYS A 235 -5.09 -17.49 -6.71
CA LYS A 235 -5.69 -17.06 -5.44
C LYS A 235 -5.18 -15.66 -5.12
N GLY A 236 -6.08 -14.69 -5.01
CA GLY A 236 -5.77 -13.29 -4.89
C GLY A 236 -6.34 -12.65 -3.64
N LYS A 237 -5.72 -11.55 -3.24
CA LYS A 237 -6.30 -10.57 -2.34
C LYS A 237 -5.94 -9.17 -2.80
N VAL A 238 -6.83 -8.22 -2.52
CA VAL A 238 -6.69 -6.81 -2.86
C VAL A 238 -6.98 -5.98 -1.62
N HIS A 239 -6.14 -5.00 -1.36
CA HIS A 239 -6.34 -4.05 -0.28
C HIS A 239 -6.04 -2.62 -0.76
N LEU A 240 -6.89 -1.69 -0.34
CA LEU A 240 -6.82 -0.27 -0.64
C LEU A 240 -6.96 0.51 0.66
N HIS A 241 -6.06 1.46 0.89
CA HIS A 241 -6.17 2.41 1.98
C HIS A 241 -5.85 3.82 1.49
N CYS A 242 -6.86 4.68 1.45
CA CYS A 242 -6.71 6.11 1.23
C CYS A 242 -6.91 6.87 2.54
N TYR A 243 -6.17 7.95 2.71
CA TYR A 243 -6.19 8.84 3.86
C TYR A 243 -6.13 10.30 3.39
N SER A 244 -6.88 11.16 4.06
CA SER A 244 -6.85 12.61 3.83
C SER A 244 -7.00 13.37 5.13
N SER A 245 -6.09 14.31 5.36
CA SER A 245 -6.10 15.23 6.50
C SER A 245 -6.19 16.72 6.16
N GLU A 246 -6.48 17.08 4.91
CA GLU A 246 -6.57 18.48 4.49
C GLU A 246 -7.62 19.29 5.25
N ASP A 247 -8.77 18.70 5.61
CA ASP A 247 -9.87 19.38 6.32
C ASP A 247 -10.59 18.46 7.32
N GLY A 248 -9.86 17.55 7.94
CA GLY A 248 -10.41 16.56 8.86
C GLY A 248 -9.53 15.33 8.98
N ASN A 249 -10.11 14.21 9.37
CA ASN A 249 -9.44 12.91 9.31
C ASN A 249 -10.39 11.92 8.63
N SER A 250 -10.16 11.64 7.35
CA SER A 250 -10.97 10.70 6.58
C SER A 250 -10.12 9.58 6.02
N HIS A 251 -10.67 8.37 6.09
CA HIS A 251 -10.06 7.16 5.55
C HIS A 251 -11.07 6.42 4.69
N LEU A 252 -10.58 5.86 3.58
CA LEU A 252 -11.25 4.83 2.82
C LEU A 252 -10.40 3.57 2.92
N VAL A 253 -10.94 2.52 3.55
CA VAL A 253 -10.28 1.22 3.66
C VAL A 253 -11.16 0.19 2.98
N HIS A 254 -10.59 -0.57 2.05
CA HIS A 254 -11.25 -1.66 1.37
C HIS A 254 -10.32 -2.87 1.33
N ALA A 255 -10.84 -4.04 1.66
CA ALA A 255 -10.12 -5.31 1.59
C ALA A 255 -11.04 -6.35 0.96
N LYS A 256 -10.49 -7.13 0.02
CA LYS A 256 -11.18 -8.25 -0.61
C LYS A 256 -10.19 -9.41 -0.70
N ASP A 257 -10.45 -10.43 0.12
CA ASP A 257 -9.65 -11.64 0.21
C ASP A 257 -10.33 -12.81 -0.55
N ASP A 258 -9.64 -13.94 -0.65
CA ASP A 258 -10.12 -15.18 -1.27
C ASP A 258 -10.64 -15.05 -2.71
N ILE A 259 -10.06 -14.12 -3.48
CA ILE A 259 -10.37 -13.95 -4.90
C ILE A 259 -9.82 -15.16 -5.65
N ARG A 260 -10.59 -15.75 -6.56
CA ARG A 260 -10.15 -16.88 -7.39
C ARG A 260 -10.35 -16.55 -8.86
N ILE A 261 -9.31 -16.75 -9.65
CA ILE A 261 -9.33 -16.54 -11.10
C ILE A 261 -8.83 -17.82 -11.77
N ASN A 262 -9.69 -18.48 -12.53
CA ASN A 262 -9.26 -19.55 -13.42
C ASN A 262 -8.78 -18.95 -14.76
N ILE A 263 -7.56 -19.29 -15.18
CA ILE A 263 -6.98 -18.82 -16.46
C ILE A 263 -7.20 -19.81 -17.61
N VAL A 264 -7.75 -21.00 -17.33
CA VAL A 264 -8.19 -21.93 -18.38
C VAL A 264 -9.42 -21.35 -19.06
N SER A 265 -9.44 -21.36 -20.39
CA SER A 265 -10.53 -20.82 -21.18
C SER A 265 -10.87 -21.71 -22.37
N LYS A 266 -11.92 -21.37 -23.11
CA LYS A 266 -12.27 -22.07 -24.36
C LYS A 266 -11.17 -21.98 -25.43
N ASN A 267 -10.30 -20.97 -25.33
CA ASN A 267 -9.25 -20.70 -26.31
C ASN A 267 -7.92 -21.37 -25.94
N HIS A 268 -7.67 -21.60 -24.65
CA HIS A 268 -6.41 -22.12 -24.14
C HIS A 268 -6.68 -23.20 -23.09
N SER A 269 -6.26 -24.44 -23.37
CA SER A 269 -6.35 -25.53 -22.41
C SER A 269 -5.26 -25.44 -21.35
N GLN A 270 -5.46 -26.14 -20.24
CA GLN A 270 -4.46 -26.28 -19.17
C GLN A 270 -3.10 -26.74 -19.70
N ASP A 271 -3.06 -27.78 -20.53
CA ASP A 271 -1.82 -28.33 -21.08
C ASP A 271 -1.06 -27.30 -21.92
N GLN A 272 -1.76 -26.45 -22.67
CA GLN A 272 -1.13 -25.38 -23.45
C GLN A 272 -0.50 -24.32 -22.52
N LEU A 273 -1.18 -23.97 -21.43
CA LEU A 273 -0.73 -22.96 -20.49
C LEU A 273 0.47 -23.43 -19.66
N ILE A 274 0.43 -24.65 -19.11
CA ILE A 274 1.53 -25.21 -18.29
C ILE A 274 2.80 -25.49 -19.11
N ASN A 275 2.67 -25.63 -20.44
CA ASN A 275 3.82 -25.87 -21.33
C ASN A 275 4.30 -24.62 -22.06
N SER A 276 3.63 -23.47 -21.90
CA SER A 276 3.99 -22.22 -22.58
C SER A 276 4.01 -21.03 -21.61
N PRO A 277 5.20 -20.66 -21.08
CA PRO A 277 5.38 -19.48 -20.23
C PRO A 277 4.81 -18.18 -20.84
N LEU A 278 4.92 -18.02 -22.16
CA LEU A 278 4.43 -16.85 -22.88
C LEU A 278 2.89 -16.77 -22.89
N LEU A 279 2.21 -17.89 -23.11
CA LEU A 279 0.74 -17.94 -23.09
C LEU A 279 0.22 -17.79 -21.66
N PHE A 280 0.81 -18.51 -20.72
CA PHE A 280 0.46 -18.42 -19.31
C PHE A 280 0.57 -16.99 -18.77
N SER A 281 1.69 -16.31 -19.05
CA SER A 281 1.90 -14.94 -18.56
C SER A 281 0.90 -13.97 -19.15
N LYS A 282 0.54 -14.13 -20.44
CA LYS A 282 -0.49 -13.34 -21.10
C LYS A 282 -1.85 -13.52 -20.43
N GLU A 283 -2.36 -14.75 -20.38
CA GLU A 283 -3.70 -15.02 -19.82
C GLU A 283 -3.78 -14.67 -18.34
N SER A 284 -2.72 -14.93 -17.56
CA SER A 284 -2.62 -14.56 -16.15
C SER A 284 -2.67 -13.04 -15.96
N SER A 285 -1.83 -12.30 -16.69
CA SER A 285 -1.76 -10.84 -16.55
C SER A 285 -3.04 -10.13 -16.98
N GLU A 286 -3.68 -10.59 -18.07
CA GLU A 286 -4.97 -10.08 -18.53
C GLU A 286 -6.09 -10.38 -17.52
N SER A 287 -6.15 -11.61 -17.01
CA SER A 287 -7.19 -12.03 -16.06
C SER A 287 -7.07 -11.31 -14.71
N ILE A 288 -5.85 -11.21 -14.16
CA ILE A 288 -5.56 -10.45 -12.94
C ILE A 288 -5.96 -8.98 -13.12
N SER A 289 -5.49 -8.34 -14.20
CA SER A 289 -5.76 -6.92 -14.47
C SER A 289 -7.26 -6.65 -14.69
N SER A 290 -7.97 -7.56 -15.35
CA SER A 290 -9.41 -7.48 -15.54
C SER A 290 -10.17 -7.59 -14.21
N CYS A 291 -9.76 -8.52 -13.34
CA CYS A 291 -10.36 -8.67 -12.02
C CYS A 291 -10.12 -7.44 -11.13
N GLU A 292 -8.90 -6.90 -11.09
CA GLU A 292 -8.58 -5.68 -10.35
C GLU A 292 -9.40 -4.48 -10.84
N ARG A 293 -9.55 -4.33 -12.15
CA ARG A 293 -10.38 -3.29 -12.76
C ARG A 293 -11.84 -3.42 -12.36
N ARG A 294 -12.38 -4.65 -12.35
CA ARG A 294 -13.75 -4.91 -11.91
C ARG A 294 -13.93 -4.54 -10.43
N ILE A 295 -12.99 -4.91 -9.57
CA ILE A 295 -13.01 -4.53 -8.14
C ILE A 295 -13.01 -3.00 -7.99
N GLN A 296 -12.18 -2.30 -8.76
CA GLN A 296 -12.16 -0.83 -8.74
C GLN A 296 -13.50 -0.23 -9.21
N GLN A 297 -14.11 -0.78 -10.26
CA GLN A 297 -15.43 -0.35 -10.74
C GLN A 297 -16.52 -0.58 -9.69
N GLU A 298 -16.58 -1.78 -9.11
CA GLU A 298 -17.51 -2.14 -8.03
C GLU A 298 -17.36 -1.16 -6.84
N LEU A 299 -16.13 -0.84 -6.43
CA LEU A 299 -15.88 0.10 -5.35
C LEU A 299 -16.34 1.53 -5.70
N ASN A 300 -16.09 2.00 -6.91
CA ASN A 300 -16.55 3.33 -7.35
C ASN A 300 -18.07 3.43 -7.34
N GLU A 301 -18.77 2.40 -7.83
CA GLU A 301 -20.22 2.32 -7.80
C GLU A 301 -20.76 2.33 -6.36
N GLN A 302 -20.15 1.55 -5.46
CA GLN A 302 -20.49 1.54 -4.03
C GLN A 302 -20.31 2.90 -3.36
N LEU A 303 -19.27 3.66 -3.72
CA LEU A 303 -19.03 5.00 -3.18
C LEU A 303 -20.08 6.01 -3.68
N ILE A 304 -20.49 5.90 -4.94
CA ILE A 304 -21.57 6.73 -5.51
C ILE A 304 -22.89 6.41 -4.79
N GLU A 305 -23.25 5.14 -4.67
CA GLU A 305 -24.44 4.70 -3.94
C GLU A 305 -24.42 5.15 -2.48
N PHE A 306 -23.27 5.00 -1.80
CA PHE A 306 -23.09 5.45 -0.42
C PHE A 306 -23.36 6.95 -0.27
N LYS A 307 -22.79 7.76 -1.16
CA LYS A 307 -23.00 9.21 -1.19
C LYS A 307 -24.46 9.58 -1.45
N ASP A 308 -25.08 8.95 -2.45
CA ASP A 308 -26.40 9.37 -2.91
C ASP A 308 -27.54 8.85 -2.04
N ASP A 309 -27.41 7.67 -1.46
CA ASP A 309 -28.48 7.05 -0.68
C ASP A 309 -28.23 7.11 0.83
N ARG A 310 -27.02 6.75 1.30
CA ARG A 310 -26.78 6.62 2.74
C ARG A 310 -26.51 7.97 3.39
N ILE A 311 -25.63 8.79 2.82
CA ILE A 311 -25.32 10.12 3.39
C ILE A 311 -26.56 11.02 3.40
N LYS A 312 -27.35 11.05 2.31
CA LYS A 312 -28.56 11.87 2.24
C LYS A 312 -29.63 11.47 3.26
N LYS A 313 -29.69 10.18 3.64
CA LYS A 313 -30.60 9.67 4.68
C LYS A 313 -30.16 10.08 6.09
N LEU A 314 -28.86 10.22 6.34
CA LEU A 314 -28.33 10.64 7.65
C LEU A 314 -28.63 12.11 7.92
N ARG A 315 -28.35 12.98 6.95
CA ARG A 315 -28.64 14.41 7.06
C ARG A 315 -29.06 14.94 5.70
N ARG A 316 -30.27 15.49 5.65
CA ARG A 316 -30.75 16.13 4.44
C ARG A 316 -29.95 17.41 4.18
N LEU A 317 -29.62 17.67 2.91
CA LEU A 317 -29.01 18.93 2.50
C LEU A 317 -29.97 20.11 2.70
N MET A 318 -31.27 19.87 2.54
CA MET A 318 -32.35 20.82 2.78
C MET A 318 -33.48 20.14 3.58
N PRO A 319 -34.26 20.91 4.37
CA PRO A 319 -35.46 20.38 5.03
C PRO A 319 -36.48 19.76 4.06
N ILE A 320 -37.57 19.19 4.59
CA ILE A 320 -38.64 18.59 3.76
C ILE A 320 -39.30 19.66 2.89
N ASN A 321 -39.61 20.81 3.49
CA ASN A 321 -39.82 22.03 2.74
C ASN A 321 -38.44 22.50 2.21
N PRO A 322 -38.25 22.72 0.89
CA PRO A 322 -36.97 23.14 0.32
C PRO A 322 -36.65 24.62 0.60
N VAL A 323 -36.93 25.07 1.83
CA VAL A 323 -36.69 26.42 2.34
C VAL A 323 -35.77 26.27 3.54
N LYS A 324 -34.83 27.21 3.71
CA LYS A 324 -33.97 27.23 4.89
C LYS A 324 -34.85 27.37 6.14
N PHE A 325 -34.42 26.74 7.23
CA PHE A 325 -35.14 26.84 8.49
C PHE A 325 -35.25 28.30 8.93
N ASN A 326 -36.48 28.76 9.19
CA ASN A 326 -36.74 30.12 9.63
C ASN A 326 -36.60 30.20 11.16
N TRP A 327 -35.43 30.66 11.63
CA TRP A 327 -35.17 30.80 13.06
C TRP A 327 -36.05 31.85 13.73
N GLU A 328 -36.41 32.93 13.04
CA GLU A 328 -37.21 34.03 13.59
C GLU A 328 -38.65 33.60 13.88
N GLU A 329 -39.27 32.91 12.91
CA GLU A 329 -40.61 32.33 13.06
C GLU A 329 -40.64 31.27 14.17
N PHE A 330 -39.63 30.40 14.22
CA PHE A 330 -39.51 29.42 15.29
C PHE A 330 -39.39 30.08 16.67
N CYS A 331 -38.50 31.06 16.84
CA CYS A 331 -38.30 31.77 18.10
C CYS A 331 -39.56 32.51 18.57
N THR A 332 -40.28 33.14 17.65
CA THR A 332 -41.56 33.81 17.96
C THR A 332 -42.61 32.78 18.41
N SER A 333 -42.70 31.65 17.69
CA SER A 333 -43.68 30.58 17.98
C SER A 333 -43.49 29.89 19.34
N ILE A 334 -42.28 29.91 19.91
CA ILE A 334 -42.00 29.35 21.25
C ILE A 334 -42.11 30.39 22.36
N GLN A 335 -41.95 31.69 22.05
CA GLN A 335 -42.12 32.77 23.03
C GLN A 335 -43.58 33.04 23.36
N GLU A 336 -44.48 32.95 22.39
CA GLU A 336 -45.93 33.12 22.61
C GLU A 336 -46.52 32.15 23.64
N PRO A 337 -46.32 30.82 23.57
CA PRO A 337 -46.85 29.89 24.56
C PRO A 337 -46.19 30.01 25.94
N LEU A 338 -44.91 30.41 26.03
CA LEU A 338 -44.26 30.70 27.31
C LEU A 338 -44.83 31.97 27.95
N ASN A 339 -45.08 33.02 27.16
CA ASN A 339 -45.75 34.23 27.63
C ASN A 339 -47.20 33.96 28.05
N GLU A 340 -47.96 33.14 27.34
CA GLU A 340 -49.31 32.75 27.77
C GLU A 340 -49.31 31.96 29.08
N THR A 341 -48.31 31.09 29.30
CA THR A 341 -48.19 30.30 30.54
C THR A 341 -47.75 31.18 31.73
N ILE A 342 -46.87 32.15 31.50
CA ILE A 342 -46.48 33.18 32.48
C ILE A 342 -47.65 34.11 32.79
N ILE A 343 -48.40 34.56 31.78
CA ILE A 343 -49.58 35.43 31.98
C ILE A 343 -50.71 34.68 32.71
N LYS A 344 -50.97 33.40 32.39
CA LYS A 344 -51.95 32.58 33.13
C LYS A 344 -51.52 32.32 34.58
N SER A 345 -50.24 32.12 34.86
CA SER A 345 -49.75 31.94 36.24
C SER A 345 -49.74 33.23 37.05
N ILE A 346 -49.58 34.39 36.41
CA ILE A 346 -49.73 35.71 37.04
C ILE A 346 -51.21 36.04 37.34
N ASN A 347 -52.14 35.68 36.45
CA ASN A 347 -53.58 35.96 36.60
C ASN A 347 -54.35 34.94 37.47
N LEU A 348 -53.75 33.81 37.84
CA LEU A 348 -54.33 32.85 38.80
C LEU A 348 -53.95 33.17 40.27
N GLY A 349 -53.10 34.19 40.48
CA GLY A 349 -52.65 34.63 41.81
C GLY A 349 -53.31 35.93 42.31
N SER A 350 -54.34 36.45 41.63
CA SER A 350 -55.08 37.66 42.02
C SER A 350 -56.47 37.35 42.55
#